data_AF-Q121D6-F1
#
_entry.id   AF-Q121D6-F1
#
_cell.length_a   1.000
_cell.length_b   1.000
_cell.length_c   1.000
_cell.angle_alpha   90.00
_cell.angle_beta   90.00
_cell.angle_gamma   90.00
#
_symmetry.space_group_name_H-M   'P 1'
#
loop_
_entity.id
_entity.type
_entity.pdbx_description
1 polymer ?
#
loop_
_entity_poly.entity_id
_entity_poly.type
_entity_poly.pdbx_seq_one_letter_code
_entity_poly.pdbx_strand_id
1 'polypeptide(L)'
;MHSINPSDGAQAIAATATGNTAKLLAIVEVEEGQKVQCQEPGCGHGVYKRIHVVATGGNIMVMGSTCFEKRFGSAQHLQPEYSGNGAGRRLTEEQRQMLLQNTAHLIALFDEEATANRARQLEALERSRKALADRQALFDARSAALRQMRAAEMPSQITMPTMPWRWVKPMSSMAYFHLPDGQGWIRVMHGTGTHYLMPWPASEGWDEALPPTVGSPDLELGGYRVNNIVACVGFLRKHALWEQVGIWRDIMDAISKHNKRLIT
;
A
#
# COMPACT_ATOMS: atom_id res chain seq x y z
N MET A 1 -77.36 51.50 0.21
CA MET A 1 -76.43 52.63 0.13
C MET A 1 -75.07 52.16 0.66
N HIS A 2 -74.03 52.30 -0.15
CA HIS A 2 -72.59 52.33 0.19
C HIS A 2 -72.01 51.13 0.98
N SER A 3 -71.36 50.13 0.37
CA SER A 3 -70.08 50.09 -0.37
C SER A 3 -68.83 49.89 0.53
N ILE A 4 -67.89 49.12 -0.03
CA ILE A 4 -66.45 48.96 0.27
C ILE A 4 -66.02 47.75 1.15
N ASN A 5 -65.60 46.70 0.44
CA ASN A 5 -64.48 45.78 0.76
C ASN A 5 -63.13 46.52 0.53
N PRO A 6 -61.97 46.16 1.13
CA PRO A 6 -61.27 44.93 0.74
C PRO A 6 -60.24 44.32 1.76
N SER A 7 -59.50 43.33 1.24
CA SER A 7 -58.16 42.82 1.58
C SER A 7 -57.99 41.62 2.52
N ASP A 8 -57.74 40.48 1.87
CA ASP A 8 -56.52 39.65 1.90
C ASP A 8 -56.02 39.05 3.22
N GLY A 9 -55.83 37.73 3.21
CA GLY A 9 -55.12 37.04 4.28
C GLY A 9 -55.07 35.52 4.19
N ALA A 10 -54.52 34.99 3.10
CA ALA A 10 -53.76 33.74 3.01
C ALA A 10 -54.21 32.53 3.86
N GLN A 11 -54.96 31.61 3.23
CA GLN A 11 -54.96 30.21 3.62
C GLN A 11 -53.57 29.62 3.37
N ALA A 12 -52.80 29.41 4.43
CA ALA A 12 -51.60 28.60 4.42
C ALA A 12 -51.98 27.12 4.26
N ILE A 13 -52.11 26.68 3.02
CA ILE A 13 -51.94 25.27 2.65
C ILE A 13 -50.48 24.91 2.92
N ALA A 14 -50.25 24.23 4.04
CA ALA A 14 -48.99 23.57 4.35
C ALA A 14 -48.76 22.47 3.31
N ALA A 15 -48.16 22.84 2.18
CA ALA A 15 -47.53 21.92 1.26
C ALA A 15 -46.32 21.32 1.98
N THR A 16 -46.52 20.12 2.51
CA THR A 16 -45.47 19.23 2.98
C THR A 16 -44.33 19.18 1.96
N ALA A 17 -43.15 19.61 2.40
CA ALA A 17 -41.90 19.40 1.70
C ALA A 17 -41.59 17.89 1.63
N THR A 18 -42.07 17.23 0.59
CA THR A 18 -41.53 15.92 0.17
C THR A 18 -40.15 16.18 -0.40
N GLY A 19 -39.11 15.88 0.38
CA GLY A 19 -37.74 15.84 -0.10
C GLY A 19 -37.66 14.89 -1.29
N ASN A 20 -37.55 15.45 -2.49
CA ASN A 20 -37.52 14.71 -3.75
C ASN A 20 -36.13 14.08 -3.93
N THR A 21 -35.86 12.96 -3.24
CA THR A 21 -34.57 12.26 -3.32
C THR A 21 -34.42 11.62 -4.70
N ALA A 22 -33.79 12.36 -5.61
CA ALA A 22 -33.43 11.84 -6.92
C ALA A 22 -32.18 10.95 -6.81
N LYS A 23 -32.23 9.75 -7.40
CA LYS A 23 -31.10 8.81 -7.44
C LYS A 23 -30.59 8.68 -8.87
N LEU A 24 -29.31 8.94 -9.07
CA LEU A 24 -28.65 8.68 -10.35
C LEU A 24 -28.36 7.18 -10.48
N LEU A 25 -29.04 6.51 -11.41
CA LEU A 25 -28.90 5.06 -11.61
C LEU A 25 -27.70 4.75 -12.52
N ALA A 26 -27.62 5.43 -13.66
CA ALA A 26 -26.57 5.19 -14.64
C ALA A 26 -26.28 6.44 -15.47
N ILE A 27 -25.03 6.54 -15.93
CA ILE A 27 -24.62 7.42 -17.02
C ILE A 27 -24.34 6.51 -18.21
N VAL A 28 -24.97 6.79 -19.34
CA VAL A 28 -24.86 5.98 -20.56
C VAL A 28 -24.49 6.83 -21.76
N GLU A 29 -23.96 6.17 -22.79
CA GLU A 29 -23.59 6.78 -24.07
C GLU A 29 -24.11 5.89 -25.21
N VAL A 30 -24.59 6.52 -26.27
CA VAL A 30 -25.03 5.87 -27.51
C VAL A 30 -24.27 6.48 -28.68
N GLU A 31 -24.31 5.82 -29.83
CA GLU A 31 -23.69 6.36 -31.04
C GLU A 31 -24.35 7.67 -31.48
N GLU A 32 -23.58 8.58 -32.07
CA GLU A 32 -24.06 9.91 -32.42
C GLU A 32 -25.21 9.89 -33.44
N GLY A 33 -25.22 8.91 -34.36
CA GLY A 33 -26.34 8.70 -35.29
C GLY A 33 -27.60 8.13 -34.64
N GLN A 34 -27.51 7.69 -33.39
CA GLN A 34 -28.56 6.98 -32.64
C GLN A 34 -29.03 7.76 -31.41
N LYS A 35 -29.00 9.10 -31.47
CA LYS A 35 -29.45 10.02 -30.41
C LYS A 35 -30.80 9.61 -29.81
N VAL A 36 -30.90 9.70 -28.50
CA VAL A 36 -32.16 9.49 -27.75
C VAL A 36 -32.71 10.83 -27.28
N GLN A 37 -34.02 10.96 -27.16
CA GLN A 37 -34.64 12.22 -26.79
C GLN A 37 -34.56 12.47 -25.28
N CYS A 38 -34.13 13.66 -24.89
CA CYS A 38 -34.17 14.11 -23.50
C CYS A 38 -35.63 14.23 -23.02
N GLN A 39 -35.97 13.55 -21.93
CA GLN A 39 -37.33 13.50 -21.37
C GLN A 39 -37.60 14.63 -20.36
N GLU A 40 -36.72 15.64 -20.29
CA GLU A 40 -36.93 16.80 -19.43
C GLU A 40 -38.07 17.66 -20.01
N PRO A 41 -39.08 18.05 -19.20
CA PRO A 41 -40.16 18.91 -19.67
C PRO A 41 -39.62 20.18 -20.34
N GLY A 42 -39.98 20.38 -21.61
CA GLY A 42 -39.57 21.55 -22.39
C GLY A 42 -38.20 21.47 -23.07
N CYS A 43 -37.47 20.36 -22.97
CA CYS A 43 -36.18 20.18 -23.66
C CYS A 43 -36.33 19.52 -25.04
N GLY A 44 -36.73 18.24 -25.09
CA GLY A 44 -36.89 17.49 -26.34
C GLY A 44 -35.64 17.43 -27.23
N HIS A 45 -34.44 17.66 -26.69
CA HIS A 45 -33.19 17.64 -27.45
C HIS A 45 -32.62 16.23 -27.57
N GLY A 46 -32.06 15.89 -28.73
CA GLY A 46 -31.39 14.62 -28.96
C GLY A 46 -30.04 14.54 -28.26
N VAL A 47 -29.88 13.62 -27.31
CA VAL A 47 -28.67 13.40 -26.53
C VAL A 47 -28.02 12.08 -26.92
N TYR A 48 -26.69 12.06 -26.97
CA TYR A 48 -25.92 10.85 -27.30
C TYR A 48 -24.80 10.57 -26.30
N LYS A 49 -24.20 11.62 -25.71
CA LYS A 49 -23.16 11.52 -24.69
C LYS A 49 -23.70 11.88 -23.31
N ARG A 50 -23.14 11.21 -22.28
CA ARG A 50 -23.44 11.45 -20.85
C ARG A 50 -24.94 11.56 -20.58
N ILE A 51 -25.67 10.57 -21.06
CA ILE A 51 -27.11 10.45 -20.85
C ILE A 51 -27.31 9.95 -19.42
N HIS A 52 -27.97 10.75 -18.59
CA HIS A 52 -28.23 10.43 -17.19
C HIS A 52 -29.58 9.73 -17.07
N VAL A 53 -29.59 8.55 -16.44
CA VAL A 53 -30.80 7.81 -16.10
C VAL A 53 -31.05 7.99 -14.62
N VAL A 54 -32.18 8.61 -14.27
CA VAL A 54 -32.48 9.06 -12.90
C VAL A 54 -33.79 8.46 -12.43
N ALA A 55 -33.81 7.93 -11.21
CA ALA A 55 -35.04 7.58 -10.51
C ALA A 55 -35.50 8.76 -9.64
N THR A 56 -36.75 9.19 -9.79
CA THR A 56 -37.35 10.26 -8.99
C THR A 56 -38.84 9.98 -8.78
N GLY A 57 -39.29 9.91 -7.52
CA GLY A 57 -40.71 9.72 -7.20
C GLY A 57 -41.33 8.44 -7.80
N GLY A 58 -40.55 7.36 -7.93
CA GLY A 58 -41.00 6.09 -8.52
C GLY A 58 -40.93 6.02 -10.05
N ASN A 59 -40.60 7.12 -10.73
CA ASN A 59 -40.42 7.14 -12.18
C ASN A 59 -38.94 7.14 -12.56
N ILE A 60 -38.61 6.51 -13.69
CA ILE A 60 -37.27 6.53 -14.29
C ILE A 60 -37.30 7.47 -15.49
N MET A 61 -36.40 8.45 -15.52
CA MET A 61 -36.30 9.43 -16.59
C MET A 61 -34.92 9.42 -17.22
N VAL A 62 -34.88 9.68 -18.53
CA VAL A 62 -33.66 9.80 -19.33
C VAL A 62 -33.43 11.27 -19.69
N MET A 63 -32.27 11.81 -19.32
CA MET A 63 -31.98 13.23 -19.55
C MET A 63 -30.52 13.49 -19.93
N GLY A 64 -30.30 14.60 -20.65
CA GLY A 64 -28.95 15.08 -20.95
C GLY A 64 -28.25 15.65 -19.73
N SER A 65 -26.92 15.70 -19.76
CA SER A 65 -26.10 16.25 -18.66
C SER A 65 -26.49 17.68 -18.25
N THR A 66 -26.78 18.55 -19.21
CA THR A 66 -27.17 19.95 -18.93
C THR A 66 -28.54 20.06 -18.29
N CYS A 67 -29.50 19.20 -18.68
CA CYS A 67 -30.83 19.16 -18.06
C CYS A 67 -30.76 18.57 -16.66
N PHE A 68 -29.95 17.53 -16.49
CA PHE A 68 -29.66 16.94 -15.19
C PHE A 68 -29.09 17.98 -14.22
N GLU A 69 -28.04 18.72 -14.64
CA GLU A 69 -27.40 19.74 -13.79
C GLU A 69 -28.35 20.86 -13.41
N LYS A 70 -29.20 21.32 -14.32
CA LYS A 70 -30.21 22.35 -14.04
C LYS A 70 -31.26 21.88 -13.02
N ARG A 71 -31.64 20.61 -13.07
CA ARG A 71 -32.73 20.06 -12.26
C ARG A 71 -32.28 19.55 -10.89
N PHE A 72 -31.12 18.91 -10.81
CA PHE A 72 -30.64 18.23 -9.60
C PHE A 72 -29.32 18.81 -9.06
N GLY A 73 -28.75 19.82 -9.73
CA GLY A 73 -27.45 20.37 -9.39
C GLY A 73 -26.29 19.57 -9.98
N SER A 74 -25.06 19.97 -9.66
CA SER A 74 -23.86 19.38 -10.25
C SER A 74 -23.72 17.88 -9.96
N ALA A 75 -23.53 17.08 -11.02
CA ALA A 75 -23.37 15.64 -10.98
C ALA A 75 -22.18 15.14 -10.13
N GLN A 76 -21.31 16.03 -9.68
CA GLN A 76 -20.16 15.70 -8.81
C GLN A 76 -20.56 15.06 -7.47
N HIS A 77 -21.81 15.23 -7.01
CA HIS A 77 -22.28 14.67 -5.74
C HIS A 77 -23.14 13.41 -5.89
N LEU A 78 -23.56 13.07 -7.11
CA LEU A 78 -24.40 11.90 -7.36
C LEU A 78 -23.58 10.87 -8.13
N GLN A 79 -23.08 9.86 -7.41
CA GLN A 79 -22.40 8.75 -8.05
C GLN A 79 -23.44 7.81 -8.69
N PRO A 80 -23.28 7.47 -9.98
CA PRO A 80 -24.14 6.48 -10.61
C PRO A 80 -23.95 5.10 -9.96
N GLU A 81 -25.06 4.41 -9.72
CA GLU A 81 -25.05 3.09 -9.09
C GLU A 81 -24.49 1.99 -10.00
N TYR A 82 -24.75 2.09 -11.31
CA TYR A 82 -24.48 1.01 -12.26
C TYR A 82 -23.47 1.33 -13.36
N SER A 83 -22.98 2.55 -13.45
CA SER A 83 -21.95 2.94 -14.44
C SER A 83 -20.68 3.42 -13.75
N GLY A 84 -19.52 2.89 -14.10
CA GLY A 84 -18.25 3.27 -13.45
C GLY A 84 -17.87 4.76 -13.61
N ASN A 85 -17.07 5.27 -12.66
CA ASN A 85 -16.30 6.53 -12.59
C ASN A 85 -16.75 7.78 -13.41
N GLY A 86 -18.04 7.94 -13.71
CA GLY A 86 -18.59 9.13 -14.36
C GLY A 86 -18.33 9.29 -15.87
N ALA A 87 -17.62 8.34 -16.51
CA ALA A 87 -17.35 8.36 -17.95
C ALA A 87 -18.56 7.93 -18.81
N GLY A 88 -19.48 7.17 -18.22
CA GLY A 88 -20.65 6.63 -18.89
C GLY A 88 -20.39 5.28 -19.56
N ARG A 89 -21.41 4.42 -19.57
CA ARG A 89 -21.38 3.11 -20.23
C ARG A 89 -21.90 3.23 -21.66
N ARG A 90 -21.12 2.80 -22.66
CA ARG A 90 -21.59 2.71 -24.05
C ARG A 90 -22.61 1.57 -24.17
N LEU A 91 -23.79 1.89 -24.71
CA LEU A 91 -24.87 0.93 -24.94
C LEU A 91 -24.73 0.28 -26.32
N THR A 92 -25.14 -1.00 -26.41
CA THR A 92 -25.41 -1.64 -27.71
C THR A 92 -26.73 -1.12 -28.29
N GLU A 93 -27.01 -1.44 -29.55
CA GLU A 93 -28.29 -1.03 -30.17
C GLU A 93 -29.49 -1.65 -29.44
N GLU A 94 -29.38 -2.89 -28.97
CA GLU A 94 -30.43 -3.56 -28.19
C GLU A 94 -30.68 -2.83 -26.87
N GLN A 95 -29.60 -2.48 -26.16
CA GLN A 95 -29.68 -1.73 -24.90
C GLN A 95 -30.23 -0.32 -25.12
N ARG A 96 -29.92 0.30 -26.25
CA ARG A 96 -30.51 1.59 -26.64
C ARG A 96 -32.01 1.47 -26.90
N GLN A 97 -32.47 0.43 -27.60
CA GLN A 97 -33.89 0.19 -27.78
C GLN A 97 -34.59 -0.02 -26.44
N MET A 98 -33.97 -0.75 -25.51
CA MET A 98 -34.49 -0.86 -24.13
C MET A 98 -34.52 0.49 -23.43
N LEU A 99 -33.51 1.34 -23.60
CA LEU A 99 -33.51 2.70 -23.03
C LEU A 99 -34.75 3.51 -23.47
N LEU A 100 -35.20 3.33 -24.72
CA LEU A 100 -36.35 4.03 -25.30
C LEU A 100 -37.71 3.39 -24.95
N GLN A 101 -37.79 2.06 -25.04
CA GLN A 101 -39.05 1.33 -24.95
C GLN A 101 -39.37 0.86 -23.53
N ASN A 102 -38.33 0.51 -22.76
CA ASN A 102 -38.48 -0.04 -21.42
C ASN A 102 -37.21 0.21 -20.57
N THR A 103 -37.06 1.45 -20.12
CA THR A 103 -35.89 1.85 -19.33
C THR A 103 -35.79 1.05 -18.03
N ALA A 104 -36.91 0.65 -17.43
CA ALA A 104 -36.93 -0.17 -16.22
C ALA A 104 -36.26 -1.53 -16.44
N HIS A 105 -36.51 -2.18 -17.59
CA HIS A 105 -35.86 -3.44 -17.94
C HIS A 105 -34.34 -3.28 -18.13
N LEU A 106 -33.90 -2.19 -18.77
CA LEU A 106 -32.46 -1.92 -18.92
C LEU A 106 -31.78 -1.77 -17.55
N ILE A 107 -32.42 -1.07 -16.61
CA ILE A 107 -31.89 -0.91 -15.26
C ILE A 107 -31.86 -2.24 -14.49
N ALA A 108 -32.88 -3.10 -14.65
CA ALA A 108 -32.88 -4.42 -14.04
C ALA A 108 -31.69 -5.28 -14.52
N LEU A 109 -31.40 -5.26 -15.82
CA LEU A 109 -30.21 -5.94 -16.37
C LEU A 109 -28.91 -5.40 -15.76
N PHE A 110 -28.81 -4.09 -15.55
CA PHE A 110 -27.65 -3.48 -14.92
C PHE A 110 -27.51 -3.86 -13.43
N ASP A 111 -28.63 -4.00 -12.72
CA ASP A 111 -28.63 -4.46 -11.34
C ASP A 111 -28.20 -5.93 -11.20
N GLU A 112 -28.70 -6.80 -12.07
CA GLU A 112 -28.28 -8.20 -12.16
C GLU A 112 -26.78 -8.33 -12.47
N GLU A 113 -26.27 -7.53 -13.42
CA GLU A 113 -24.84 -7.50 -13.73
C GLU A 113 -24.01 -6.99 -12.54
N ALA A 114 -24.45 -5.93 -11.88
CA ALA A 114 -23.75 -5.34 -10.75
C ALA A 114 -23.76 -6.25 -9.51
N THR A 115 -24.86 -6.94 -9.24
CA THR A 115 -24.96 -7.94 -8.16
C THR A 115 -24.04 -9.13 -8.44
N ALA A 116 -24.05 -9.67 -9.66
CA ALA A 116 -23.15 -10.75 -10.06
C ALA A 116 -21.66 -10.33 -9.99
N ASN A 117 -21.33 -9.11 -10.41
CA ASN A 117 -19.98 -8.56 -10.30
C ASN A 117 -19.54 -8.43 -8.83
N ARG A 118 -20.39 -7.89 -7.95
CA ARG A 118 -20.10 -7.78 -6.51
C ARG A 118 -19.89 -9.16 -5.88
N ALA A 119 -20.71 -10.14 -6.22
CA ALA A 119 -20.55 -11.52 -5.73
C ALA A 119 -19.18 -12.10 -6.14
N ARG A 120 -18.80 -11.99 -7.42
CA ARG A 120 -17.49 -12.44 -7.92
C ARG A 120 -16.32 -11.74 -7.22
N GLN A 121 -16.44 -10.44 -6.95
CA GLN A 121 -15.41 -9.67 -6.24
C GLN A 121 -15.25 -10.13 -4.78
N LEU A 122 -16.36 -10.38 -4.08
CA LEU A 122 -16.32 -10.89 -2.71
C LEU A 122 -15.69 -12.28 -2.64
N GLU A 123 -16.06 -13.19 -3.54
CA GLU A 123 -15.46 -14.52 -3.63
C GLU A 123 -13.96 -14.46 -3.96
N ALA A 124 -13.54 -13.54 -4.84
CA ALA A 124 -12.12 -13.35 -5.15
C ALA A 124 -11.34 -12.80 -3.95
N LEU A 125 -11.93 -11.84 -3.21
CA LEU A 125 -11.33 -11.29 -2.00
C LEU A 125 -11.19 -12.35 -0.91
N GLU A 126 -12.22 -13.17 -0.71
CA GLU A 126 -12.18 -14.25 0.28
C GLU A 126 -11.12 -15.29 -0.06
N ARG A 127 -11.02 -15.71 -1.33
CA ARG A 127 -9.94 -16.59 -1.81
C ARG A 127 -8.56 -16.00 -1.58
N SER A 128 -8.38 -14.72 -1.88
CA SER A 128 -7.12 -14.00 -1.66
C SER A 128 -6.73 -13.97 -0.18
N ARG A 129 -7.70 -13.66 0.70
CA ARG A 129 -7.51 -13.64 2.16
C ARG A 129 -7.09 -15.02 2.67
N LYS A 130 -7.76 -16.09 2.22
CA LYS A 130 -7.43 -17.47 2.61
C LYS A 130 -6.01 -17.85 2.16
N ALA A 131 -5.67 -17.58 0.90
CA ALA A 131 -4.34 -17.88 0.37
C ALA A 131 -3.22 -17.14 1.12
N LEU A 132 -3.47 -15.90 1.56
CA LEU A 132 -2.52 -15.15 2.39
C LEU A 132 -2.35 -15.79 3.77
N ALA A 133 -3.46 -16.17 4.43
CA ALA A 133 -3.44 -16.83 5.72
C ALA A 133 -2.68 -18.18 5.67
N ASP A 134 -2.94 -18.99 4.64
CA ASP A 134 -2.25 -20.28 4.44
C ASP A 134 -0.73 -20.08 4.24
N ARG A 135 -0.34 -19.06 3.47
CA ARG A 135 1.08 -18.73 3.26
C ARG A 135 1.76 -18.28 4.56
N GLN A 136 1.06 -17.48 5.36
CA GLN A 136 1.57 -17.03 6.65
C GLN A 136 1.74 -18.20 7.62
N ALA A 137 0.74 -19.08 7.71
CA ALA A 137 0.81 -20.28 8.56
C ALA A 137 1.98 -21.21 8.19
N LEU A 138 2.23 -21.40 6.89
CA LEU A 138 3.38 -22.19 6.41
C LEU A 138 4.72 -21.56 6.81
N PHE A 139 4.85 -20.23 6.68
CA PHE A 139 6.04 -19.52 7.10
C PHE A 139 6.27 -19.65 8.61
N ASP A 140 5.22 -19.46 9.41
CA ASP A 140 5.28 -19.55 10.86
C ASP A 140 5.65 -20.95 11.33
N ALA A 141 5.04 -22.00 10.75
CA ALA A 141 5.37 -23.39 11.04
C ALA A 141 6.83 -23.72 10.71
N ARG A 142 7.33 -23.28 9.54
CA ARG A 142 8.74 -23.45 9.17
C ARG A 142 9.68 -22.73 10.14
N SER A 143 9.33 -21.51 10.54
CA SER A 143 10.13 -20.74 11.49
C SER A 143 10.17 -21.41 12.87
N ALA A 144 9.06 -21.97 13.33
CA ALA A 144 8.96 -22.69 14.60
C ALA A 144 9.80 -23.98 14.57
N ALA A 145 9.73 -24.75 13.49
CA ALA A 145 10.55 -25.94 13.30
C ALA A 145 12.06 -25.62 13.32
N LEU A 146 12.49 -24.56 12.65
CA LEU A 146 13.87 -24.09 12.69
C LEU A 146 14.33 -23.68 14.10
N ARG A 147 13.47 -23.02 14.88
CA ARG A 147 13.77 -22.69 16.28
C ARG A 147 13.91 -23.95 17.15
N GLN A 148 13.04 -24.94 16.96
CA GLN A 148 13.09 -26.20 17.70
C GLN A 148 14.36 -26.99 17.37
N MET A 149 14.72 -27.12 16.10
CA MET A 149 15.97 -27.78 15.69
C MET A 149 17.20 -27.09 16.30
N ARG A 150 17.24 -25.74 16.26
CA ARG A 150 18.34 -24.98 16.84
C ARG A 150 18.43 -25.08 18.37
N ALA A 151 17.29 -25.24 19.05
CA ALA A 151 17.25 -25.46 20.50
C ALA A 151 17.74 -26.87 20.86
N ALA A 152 17.43 -27.88 20.04
CA ALA A 152 17.85 -29.26 20.25
C ALA A 152 19.35 -29.50 19.95
N GLU A 153 19.94 -28.73 19.03
CA GLU A 153 21.36 -28.81 18.69
C GLU A 153 22.29 -27.98 19.60
N MET A 154 21.79 -27.25 20.60
CA MET A 154 22.66 -26.49 21.51
C MET A 154 23.47 -27.43 22.41
N PRO A 155 24.81 -27.48 22.29
CA PRO A 155 25.63 -28.17 23.27
C PRO A 155 25.55 -27.41 24.59
N SER A 156 25.24 -28.12 25.67
CA SER A 156 25.44 -27.64 27.03
C SER A 156 26.92 -27.28 27.21
N GLN A 157 27.18 -26.02 27.52
CA GLN A 157 28.51 -25.46 27.84
C GLN A 157 29.53 -25.49 26.69
N ILE A 158 29.34 -24.60 25.73
CA ILE A 158 30.47 -24.11 24.92
C ILE A 158 31.20 -23.06 25.77
N THR A 159 32.39 -23.38 26.29
CA THR A 159 33.36 -22.37 26.73
C THR A 159 33.77 -21.57 25.50
N MET A 160 33.04 -20.47 25.27
CA MET A 160 33.31 -19.54 24.17
C MET A 160 34.75 -19.02 24.33
N PRO A 161 35.58 -19.00 23.26
CA PRO A 161 36.80 -18.21 23.26
C PRO A 161 36.42 -16.80 23.69
N THR A 162 37.01 -16.32 24.78
CA THR A 162 36.57 -15.08 25.41
C THR A 162 36.83 -13.94 24.44
N MET A 163 35.75 -13.37 23.92
CA MET A 163 35.83 -12.18 23.10
C MET A 163 36.49 -11.06 23.91
N PRO A 164 37.42 -10.29 23.32
CA PRO A 164 38.21 -9.31 24.06
C PRO A 164 37.34 -8.18 24.64
N TRP A 165 36.20 -7.89 24.01
CA TRP A 165 35.32 -6.79 24.40
C TRP A 165 34.10 -7.28 25.19
N ARG A 166 34.18 -7.19 26.53
CA ARG A 166 33.12 -7.67 27.45
C ARG A 166 31.78 -6.92 27.32
N TRP A 167 31.79 -5.73 26.74
CA TRP A 167 30.61 -4.87 26.52
C TRP A 167 29.80 -5.24 25.27
N VAL A 168 30.33 -6.12 24.41
CA VAL A 168 29.65 -6.56 23.20
C VAL A 168 28.44 -7.42 23.56
N LYS A 169 27.33 -7.18 22.88
CA LYS A 169 26.10 -7.94 23.03
C LYS A 169 26.35 -9.43 22.74
N PRO A 170 26.09 -10.33 23.70
CA PRO A 170 26.23 -11.77 23.48
C PRO A 170 25.39 -12.24 22.30
N MET A 171 25.91 -13.22 21.55
CA MET A 171 25.22 -13.83 20.40
C MET A 171 24.83 -12.84 19.29
N SER A 172 25.39 -11.63 19.28
CA SER A 172 25.22 -10.68 18.17
C SER A 172 26.05 -11.08 16.95
N SER A 173 25.56 -10.73 15.76
CA SER A 173 26.32 -10.94 14.53
C SER A 173 27.52 -9.99 14.49
N MET A 174 28.61 -10.51 13.96
CA MET A 174 29.86 -9.79 13.73
C MET A 174 30.24 -9.87 12.27
N ALA A 175 31.04 -8.91 11.81
CA ALA A 175 31.60 -8.95 10.47
C ALA A 175 33.07 -8.52 10.52
N TYR A 176 33.97 -9.37 10.04
CA TYR A 176 35.38 -9.06 9.87
C TYR A 176 35.65 -8.64 8.42
N PHE A 177 36.47 -7.61 8.27
CA PHE A 177 36.90 -7.06 6.99
C PHE A 177 38.42 -6.97 7.00
N HIS A 178 39.07 -7.53 5.98
CA HIS A 178 40.51 -7.39 5.79
C HIS A 178 40.79 -6.40 4.67
N LEU A 179 41.53 -5.33 4.96
CA LEU A 179 41.84 -4.26 4.02
C LEU A 179 43.21 -4.49 3.34
N PRO A 180 43.45 -3.88 2.16
CA PRO A 180 44.69 -4.02 1.40
C PRO A 180 45.95 -3.53 2.11
N ASP A 181 45.80 -2.62 3.08
CA ASP A 181 46.88 -2.11 3.94
C ASP A 181 47.32 -3.12 5.01
N GLY A 182 46.70 -4.32 5.03
CA GLY A 182 46.97 -5.37 5.99
C GLY A 182 46.19 -5.22 7.30
N GLN A 183 45.41 -4.14 7.47
CA GLN A 183 44.59 -3.93 8.66
C GLN A 183 43.31 -4.77 8.59
N GLY A 184 42.89 -5.30 9.72
CA GLY A 184 41.59 -5.94 9.87
C GLY A 184 40.66 -5.12 10.73
N TRP A 185 39.37 -5.18 10.45
CA TRP A 185 38.34 -4.45 11.18
C TRP A 185 37.16 -5.36 11.49
N ILE A 186 36.72 -5.39 12.75
CA ILE A 186 35.59 -6.19 13.21
C ILE A 186 34.44 -5.29 13.60
N ARG A 187 33.32 -5.41 12.90
CA ARG A 187 32.06 -4.82 13.32
C ARG A 187 31.46 -5.64 14.45
N VAL A 188 31.14 -4.97 15.55
CA VAL A 188 30.46 -5.54 16.71
C VAL A 188 29.24 -4.70 17.11
N MET A 189 28.39 -5.23 17.97
CA MET A 189 27.23 -4.52 18.52
C MET A 189 27.36 -4.44 20.03
N HIS A 190 27.31 -3.24 20.59
CA HIS A 190 27.26 -3.01 22.04
C HIS A 190 25.93 -3.51 22.63
N GLY A 191 25.89 -3.82 23.93
CA GLY A 191 24.67 -4.26 24.62
C GLY A 191 23.47 -3.31 24.48
N THR A 192 23.73 -2.02 24.29
CA THR A 192 22.72 -0.96 24.05
C THR A 192 22.18 -0.93 22.62
N GLY A 193 22.72 -1.74 21.70
CA GLY A 193 22.33 -1.77 20.29
C GLY A 193 23.14 -0.84 19.37
N THR A 194 24.05 -0.04 19.92
CA THR A 194 24.99 0.77 19.12
C THR A 194 26.04 -0.11 18.44
N HIS A 195 26.44 0.24 17.22
CA HIS A 195 27.45 -0.49 16.47
C HIS A 195 28.84 0.14 16.63
N TYR A 196 29.86 -0.71 16.70
CA TYR A 196 31.25 -0.30 16.76
C TYR A 196 32.07 -1.06 15.74
N LEU A 197 33.15 -0.45 15.27
CA LEU A 197 34.13 -1.05 14.40
C LEU A 197 35.48 -1.05 15.11
N MET A 198 36.00 -2.25 15.36
CA MET A 198 37.18 -2.45 16.18
C MET A 198 38.37 -2.86 15.31
N PRO A 199 39.56 -2.28 15.48
CA PRO A 199 40.76 -2.75 14.79
C PRO A 199 41.13 -4.16 15.27
N TRP A 200 41.52 -5.03 14.33
CA TRP A 200 41.94 -6.40 14.61
C TRP A 200 43.02 -6.88 13.62
N PRO A 201 44.25 -7.20 14.09
CA PRO A 201 44.74 -6.98 15.45
C PRO A 201 44.76 -5.47 15.80
N ALA A 202 44.78 -5.15 17.09
CA ALA A 202 44.93 -3.75 17.50
C ALA A 202 46.25 -3.19 16.94
N SER A 203 46.18 -2.02 16.31
CA SER A 203 47.32 -1.32 15.73
C SER A 203 47.34 0.13 16.19
N GLU A 204 48.53 0.74 16.23
CA GLU A 204 48.70 2.17 16.49
C GLU A 204 48.14 3.01 15.33
N GLY A 205 47.57 4.18 15.62
CA GLY A 205 46.96 5.08 14.63
C GLY A 205 45.60 4.62 14.08
N TRP A 206 44.93 3.69 14.76
CA TRP A 206 43.61 3.21 14.33
C TRP A 206 42.58 4.36 14.28
N ASP A 207 42.66 5.32 15.18
CA ASP A 207 41.76 6.47 15.34
C ASP A 207 41.79 7.48 14.18
N GLU A 208 42.75 7.36 13.27
CA GLU A 208 42.83 8.13 12.02
C GLU A 208 42.71 7.28 10.75
N ALA A 209 42.71 5.94 10.89
CA ALA A 209 42.78 5.01 9.77
C ALA A 209 41.53 4.98 8.87
N LEU A 210 40.36 5.42 9.37
CA LEU A 210 39.10 5.35 8.63
C LEU A 210 38.46 6.74 8.53
N PRO A 211 37.81 7.04 7.39
CA PRO A 211 37.21 8.34 7.20
C PRO A 211 35.99 8.53 8.13
N PRO A 212 35.62 9.80 8.45
CA PRO A 212 34.47 10.11 9.28
C PRO A 212 33.12 9.56 8.78
N THR A 213 33.05 9.17 7.50
CA THR A 213 31.88 8.53 6.89
C THR A 213 31.60 7.14 7.44
N VAL A 214 32.62 6.47 8.00
CA VAL A 214 32.51 5.14 8.60
C VAL A 214 32.05 5.23 10.06
N GLY A 215 32.53 6.22 10.79
CA GLY A 215 32.20 6.43 12.19
C GLY A 215 33.05 7.54 12.82
N SER A 216 32.90 7.70 14.13
CA SER A 216 33.70 8.61 14.94
C SER A 216 34.58 7.82 15.90
N PRO A 217 35.88 8.14 16.04
CA PRO A 217 36.75 7.47 17.00
C PRO A 217 36.20 7.58 18.43
N ASP A 218 36.16 6.46 19.12
CA ASP A 218 35.80 6.33 20.53
C ASP A 218 37.03 5.82 21.28
N LEU A 219 37.74 6.75 21.92
CA LEU A 219 39.00 6.46 22.62
C LEU A 219 38.79 5.65 23.89
N GLU A 220 37.59 5.65 24.47
CA GLU A 220 37.26 4.88 25.67
C GLU A 220 37.13 3.39 25.32
N LEU A 221 36.44 3.09 24.23
CA LEU A 221 36.21 1.71 23.79
C LEU A 221 37.28 1.18 22.82
N GLY A 222 38.13 2.07 22.28
CA GLY A 222 39.25 1.70 21.41
C GLY A 222 38.84 1.33 19.99
N GLY A 223 37.79 1.95 19.45
CA GLY A 223 37.28 1.69 18.11
C GLY A 223 36.40 2.81 17.58
N TYR A 224 35.84 2.67 16.39
CA TYR A 224 34.93 3.68 15.82
C TYR A 224 33.50 3.39 16.24
N ARG A 225 32.82 4.39 16.79
CA ARG A 225 31.37 4.39 16.92
C ARG A 225 30.74 4.57 15.55
N VAL A 226 29.94 3.60 15.13
CA VAL A 226 29.32 3.58 13.79
C VAL A 226 27.98 4.31 13.84
N ASN A 227 27.90 5.46 13.17
CA ASN A 227 26.69 6.29 13.12
C ASN A 227 25.69 5.80 12.06
N ASN A 228 26.18 5.24 10.95
CA ASN A 228 25.36 4.68 9.88
C ASN A 228 25.94 3.33 9.43
N ILE A 229 25.31 2.25 9.87
CA ILE A 229 25.80 0.89 9.61
C ILE A 229 25.82 0.54 8.12
N VAL A 230 24.87 1.06 7.34
CA VAL A 230 24.77 0.79 5.89
C VAL A 230 25.93 1.45 5.16
N ALA A 231 26.20 2.72 5.45
CA ALA A 231 27.32 3.46 4.86
C ALA A 231 28.67 2.84 5.26
N CYS A 232 28.84 2.50 6.54
CA CYS A 232 30.02 1.83 7.09
C CYS A 232 30.31 0.50 6.39
N VAL A 233 29.33 -0.43 6.36
CA VAL A 233 29.51 -1.74 5.71
C VAL A 233 29.69 -1.60 4.21
N GLY A 234 29.00 -0.65 3.57
CA GLY A 234 29.19 -0.35 2.14
C GLY A 234 30.61 0.10 1.81
N PHE A 235 31.17 1.01 2.63
CA PHE A 235 32.57 1.45 2.50
C PHE A 235 33.55 0.28 2.70
N LEU A 236 33.41 -0.47 3.79
CA LEU A 236 34.30 -1.57 4.11
C LEU A 236 34.27 -2.66 3.03
N ARG A 237 33.09 -3.04 2.52
CA ARG A 237 32.99 -4.02 1.42
C ARG A 237 33.62 -3.54 0.13
N LYS A 238 33.55 -2.24 -0.17
CA LYS A 238 34.17 -1.67 -1.37
C LYS A 238 35.70 -1.69 -1.29
N HIS A 239 36.26 -1.72 -0.09
CA HIS A 239 37.70 -1.58 0.13
C HIS A 239 38.36 -2.82 0.74
N ALA A 240 37.59 -3.77 1.26
CA ALA A 240 38.12 -5.01 1.79
C ALA A 240 38.49 -5.98 0.66
N LEU A 241 39.61 -6.68 0.85
CA LEU A 241 39.99 -7.85 0.06
C LEU A 241 39.14 -9.07 0.43
N TRP A 242 38.71 -9.14 1.69
CA TRP A 242 38.01 -10.28 2.24
C TRP A 242 37.03 -9.89 3.36
N GLU A 243 35.89 -10.56 3.42
CA GLU A 243 34.85 -10.40 4.45
C GLU A 243 34.47 -11.77 5.04
N GLN A 244 34.23 -11.81 6.36
CA GLN A 244 33.58 -12.93 7.04
C GLN A 244 32.49 -12.43 7.98
N VAL A 245 31.28 -12.96 7.85
CA VAL A 245 30.15 -12.69 8.76
C VAL A 245 29.85 -13.93 9.60
N GLY A 246 29.61 -13.75 10.90
CA GLY A 246 29.31 -14.86 11.81
C GLY A 246 29.29 -14.43 13.27
N ILE A 247 29.46 -15.40 14.17
CA ILE A 247 29.82 -15.12 15.56
C ILE A 247 31.34 -15.10 15.73
N TRP A 248 31.83 -14.66 16.90
CA TRP A 248 33.28 -14.54 17.20
C TRP A 248 34.09 -15.77 16.81
N ARG A 249 33.60 -16.97 17.17
CA ARG A 249 34.27 -18.23 16.83
C ARG A 249 34.44 -18.40 15.32
N ASP A 250 33.39 -18.15 14.54
CA ASP A 250 33.42 -18.30 13.09
C ASP A 250 34.43 -17.33 12.46
N ILE A 251 34.48 -16.10 12.97
CA ILE A 251 35.46 -15.09 12.53
C ILE A 251 36.88 -15.54 12.83
N MET A 252 37.16 -15.98 14.06
CA MET A 252 38.51 -16.39 14.45
C MET A 252 38.98 -17.64 13.69
N ASP A 253 38.09 -18.61 13.48
CA ASP A 253 38.38 -19.80 12.67
C ASP A 253 38.69 -19.42 11.22
N ALA A 254 37.94 -18.48 10.66
CA ALA A 254 38.15 -18.01 9.30
C ALA A 254 39.48 -17.23 9.16
N ILE A 255 39.80 -16.34 10.10
CA ILE A 255 41.08 -15.61 10.12
C ILE A 255 42.24 -16.58 10.22
N SER A 256 42.16 -17.57 11.12
CA SER A 256 43.20 -18.60 11.29
C SER A 256 43.43 -19.40 10.01
N LYS A 257 42.35 -19.82 9.33
CA LYS A 257 42.43 -20.54 8.05
C LYS A 257 43.00 -19.67 6.95
N HIS A 258 42.65 -18.39 6.91
CA HIS A 258 43.14 -17.48 5.88
C HIS A 258 44.64 -17.23 6.03
N ASN A 259 45.11 -16.96 7.25
CA ASN A 259 46.53 -16.73 7.52
C ASN A 259 47.40 -17.94 7.17
N LYS A 260 46.92 -19.17 7.42
CA LYS A 260 47.64 -20.40 7.04
C LYS A 260 47.81 -20.55 5.52
N ARG A 261 46.81 -20.11 4.74
CA ARG A 261 46.86 -20.17 3.27
C ARG A 261 47.78 -19.14 2.63
N LEU A 262 48.17 -18.08 3.36
CA LEU A 262 49.09 -17.05 2.87
C LEU A 262 50.58 -17.41 3.11
N ILE A 263 50.85 -18.42 3.94
CA ILE A 263 52.21 -18.87 4.31
C ILE A 263 52.63 -20.12 3.50
N THR A 264 51.71 -20.72 2.73
CA THR A 264 51.96 -21.88 1.86
C THR A 264 52.05 -21.42 0.41
#